data_AF-A0A9K3H8Q9-F1
#
_entry.id   AF-A0A9K3H8Q9-F1
#
_cell.length_a   1.000
_cell.length_b   1.000
_cell.length_c   1.000
_cell.angle_alpha   90.00
_cell.angle_beta   90.00
_cell.angle_gamma   90.00
#
_symmetry.space_group_name_H-M   'P 1'
#
loop_
_entity.id
_entity.type
_entity.pdbx_description
1 polymer ?
#
loop_
_entity_poly.entity_id
_entity_poly.type
_entity_poly.pdbx_seq_one_letter_code
_entity_poly.pdbx_strand_id
1 'polypeptide(L)'
;MSMKIQDTFYISHGRPSLCLEEQCIPLVHFLQSFQQKVHPIRPSSILLISGHFETSYPTVNAVSNGPSDTIYDFEGFPECLNELKYPAPGAPELAKRVKELLMASGFERVDEDENRGLDHGAWSPLRLMYPEADIPVCQLSI
;
A
#
# COMPACT_ATOMS: atom_id res chain seq x y z
N MET A 1 -9.70 -12.43 18.74
CA MET A 1 -10.11 -11.01 18.83
C MET A 1 -10.51 -10.56 17.44
N SER A 2 -11.62 -9.83 17.29
CA SER A 2 -12.05 -9.30 15.98
C SER A 2 -11.05 -8.24 15.51
N MET A 3 -10.45 -8.41 14.32
CA MET A 3 -9.73 -7.32 13.64
C MET A 3 -10.72 -6.20 13.35
N LYS A 4 -10.56 -5.08 14.06
CA LYS A 4 -11.39 -3.89 13.87
C LYS A 4 -10.61 -2.91 13.02
N ILE A 5 -11.19 -2.48 11.89
CA ILE A 5 -10.68 -1.32 11.16
C ILE A 5 -10.75 -0.13 12.12
N GLN A 6 -9.60 0.47 12.40
CA GLN A 6 -9.54 1.59 13.34
C GLN A 6 -9.84 2.91 12.64
N ASP A 7 -9.16 3.15 11.52
CA ASP A 7 -9.26 4.38 10.74
C ASP A 7 -9.22 4.11 9.24
N THR A 8 -9.69 5.07 8.43
CA THR A 8 -9.65 5.02 6.96
C THR A 8 -9.29 6.40 6.44
N PHE A 9 -8.33 6.45 5.52
CA PHE A 9 -7.78 7.69 4.99
C PHE A 9 -7.82 7.67 3.46
N TYR A 10 -8.04 8.85 2.87
CA TYR A 10 -7.86 9.07 1.44
C TYR A 10 -6.59 9.90 1.24
N ILE A 11 -5.57 9.32 0.61
CA ILE A 11 -4.24 9.92 0.48
C ILE A 11 -3.86 10.02 -0.99
N SER A 12 -3.43 11.21 -1.40
CA SER A 12 -2.82 11.41 -2.72
C SER A 12 -1.45 10.74 -2.76
N HIS A 13 -1.24 9.83 -3.71
CA HIS A 13 0.06 9.19 -3.95
C HIS A 13 1.06 10.10 -4.68
N GLY A 14 0.58 11.21 -5.26
CA GLY A 14 1.42 12.19 -5.95
C GLY A 14 2.04 11.65 -7.24
N ARG A 15 3.12 12.29 -7.70
CA ARG A 15 3.90 11.79 -8.84
C ARG A 15 4.86 10.68 -8.36
N PRO A 16 5.35 9.79 -9.24
CA PRO A 16 6.37 8.81 -8.90
C PRO A 16 7.59 9.37 -8.17
N SER A 17 8.01 10.60 -8.52
CA SER A 17 9.13 11.31 -7.90
C SER A 17 8.87 11.83 -6.49
N LEU A 18 7.64 11.79 -5.96
CA LEU A 18 7.26 12.44 -4.70
C LEU A 18 8.20 12.08 -3.54
N CYS A 19 8.63 10.82 -3.46
CA CYS A 19 9.51 10.34 -2.41
C CYS A 19 10.97 10.84 -2.50
N LEU A 20 11.37 11.43 -3.63
CA LEU A 20 12.66 12.07 -3.86
C LEU A 20 12.60 13.60 -3.78
N GLU A 21 11.39 14.16 -3.73
CA GLU A 21 11.21 15.60 -3.74
C GLU A 21 11.57 16.24 -2.39
N GLU A 22 11.94 17.52 -2.44
CA GLU A 22 12.35 18.25 -1.24
C GLU A 22 11.21 18.39 -0.22
N GLN A 23 11.58 18.51 1.06
CA GLN A 23 10.65 18.71 2.17
C GLN A 23 9.82 19.99 2.07
N CYS A 24 10.15 20.91 1.15
CA CYS A 24 9.40 22.15 0.93
C CYS A 24 8.03 21.91 0.27
N ILE A 25 7.76 20.70 -0.24
CA ILE A 25 6.46 20.35 -0.82
C ILE A 25 5.47 19.98 0.31
N PRO A 26 4.30 20.65 0.38
CA PRO A 26 3.33 20.43 1.46
C PRO A 26 2.89 18.97 1.64
N LEU A 27 2.75 18.23 0.54
CA LEU A 27 2.38 16.82 0.57
C LEU A 27 3.48 15.95 1.21
N VAL A 28 4.75 16.17 0.85
CA VAL A 28 5.89 15.43 1.43
C VAL A 28 5.94 15.65 2.94
N HIS A 29 5.87 16.91 3.38
CA HIS A 29 5.87 17.26 4.80
C HIS A 29 4.64 16.70 5.55
N PHE A 30 3.47 16.68 4.92
CA PHE A 30 2.28 16.06 5.50
C PHE A 30 2.49 14.55 5.73
N LEU A 31 2.95 13.82 4.71
CA LEU A 31 3.16 12.37 4.79
C LEU A 31 4.26 12.01 5.81
N GLN A 32 5.36 12.77 5.85
CA GLN A 32 6.43 12.58 6.84
C GLN A 32 5.97 12.83 8.28
N SER A 33 5.00 13.74 8.49
CA SER A 33 4.44 14.01 9.81
C SER A 33 3.21 13.16 10.15
N PHE A 34 2.82 12.21 9.29
CA PHE A 34 1.58 11.45 9.40
C PHE A 34 1.48 10.68 10.72
N GLN A 35 2.54 9.96 11.11
CA GLN A 35 2.58 9.23 12.39
C GLN A 35 2.37 10.16 13.59
N GLN A 36 2.91 11.38 13.54
CA GLN A 36 2.84 12.30 14.69
C GLN A 36 1.51 13.05 14.75
N LYS A 37 0.93 13.40 13.60
CA LYS A 37 -0.21 14.34 13.52
C LYS A 37 -1.54 13.67 13.22
N VAL A 38 -1.54 12.53 12.54
CA VAL A 38 -2.75 11.90 12.02
C VAL A 38 -3.00 10.55 12.67
N HIS A 39 -1.99 9.68 12.70
CA HIS A 39 -2.16 8.31 13.20
C HIS A 39 -0.99 7.89 14.10
N PRO A 40 -0.99 8.32 15.38
CA PRO A 40 0.08 8.04 16.35
C PRO A 40 0.10 6.61 16.85
N ILE A 41 -1.00 5.89 16.69
CA ILE A 41 -1.06 4.46 16.98
C ILE A 41 -0.55 3.74 15.76
N ARG A 42 0.55 2.99 15.92
CA ARG A 42 1.12 2.19 14.84
C ARG A 42 0.15 1.05 14.47
N PRO A 43 -0.27 0.91 13.20
CA PRO A 43 -1.17 -0.15 12.80
C PRO A 43 -0.44 -1.50 12.77
N SER A 44 -1.18 -2.59 13.01
CA SER A 44 -0.64 -3.95 12.90
C SER A 44 -0.50 -4.44 11.45
N SER A 45 -1.24 -3.82 10.53
CA SER A 45 -1.27 -4.11 9.10
C SER A 45 -2.01 -2.99 8.36
N ILE A 46 -1.72 -2.78 7.08
CA ILE A 46 -2.36 -1.77 6.24
C ILE A 46 -3.05 -2.45 5.06
N LEU A 47 -4.32 -2.11 4.84
CA LEU A 47 -5.02 -2.36 3.57
C LEU A 47 -4.91 -1.08 2.72
N LEU A 48 -4.42 -1.20 1.49
CA LEU A 48 -4.25 -0.07 0.59
C LEU A 48 -4.96 -0.33 -0.75
N ILE A 49 -5.91 0.55 -1.10
CA ILE A 49 -6.62 0.48 -2.38
C ILE A 49 -5.90 1.41 -3.35
N SER A 50 -5.28 0.88 -4.40
CA SER A 50 -4.45 1.66 -5.32
C SER A 50 -5.14 1.88 -6.67
N GLY A 51 -5.08 3.11 -7.16
CA GLY A 51 -5.50 3.45 -8.53
C GLY A 51 -4.61 2.88 -9.63
N HIS A 52 -3.48 2.25 -9.29
CA HIS A 52 -2.57 1.58 -10.24
C HIS A 52 -2.74 0.06 -10.25
N PHE A 53 -3.76 -0.45 -9.56
CA PHE A 53 -4.11 -1.85 -9.56
C PHE A 53 -5.55 -2.03 -10.06
N GLU A 54 -5.71 -2.18 -11.37
CA GLU A 54 -7.01 -2.42 -12.01
C GLU A 54 -7.15 -3.87 -12.44
N THR A 55 -8.32 -4.46 -12.17
CA THR A 55 -8.60 -5.88 -12.49
C THR A 55 -10.07 -6.09 -12.80
N SER A 56 -10.41 -7.12 -13.59
CA SER A 56 -11.81 -7.44 -13.92
C SER A 56 -12.64 -7.94 -12.73
N TYR A 57 -11.99 -8.48 -11.70
CA TYR A 57 -12.61 -8.93 -10.45
C TYR A 57 -11.76 -8.41 -9.30
N PRO A 58 -12.36 -8.02 -8.15
CA PRO A 58 -11.59 -7.56 -7.00
C PRO A 58 -10.50 -8.57 -6.67
N THR A 59 -9.27 -8.09 -6.59
CA THR A 59 -8.08 -8.90 -6.40
C THR A 59 -7.28 -8.32 -5.24
N VAL A 60 -6.96 -9.15 -4.27
CA VAL A 60 -6.06 -8.77 -3.18
C VAL A 60 -4.67 -9.33 -3.46
N ASN A 61 -3.61 -8.59 -3.15
CA ASN A 61 -2.30 -9.21 -3.10
C ASN A 61 -2.15 -9.99 -1.78
N ALA A 62 -1.65 -11.21 -1.86
CA ALA A 62 -1.60 -12.18 -0.75
C ALA A 62 -0.18 -12.76 -0.57
N VAL A 63 0.84 -11.92 -0.74
CA VAL A 63 2.26 -12.31 -0.61
C VAL A 63 2.50 -12.92 0.77
N SER A 64 2.91 -14.20 0.82
CA SER A 64 3.11 -14.93 2.09
C SER A 64 4.57 -15.20 2.43
N ASN A 65 5.49 -15.09 1.46
CA ASN A 65 6.87 -15.55 1.56
C ASN A 65 7.87 -14.39 1.66
N GLY A 66 7.65 -13.46 2.60
CA GLY A 66 8.58 -12.37 2.91
C GLY A 66 8.12 -11.00 2.45
N PRO A 67 9.06 -10.07 2.14
CA PRO A 67 8.72 -8.73 1.72
C PRO A 67 8.10 -8.73 0.32
N SER A 68 7.15 -7.82 0.09
CA SER A 68 6.58 -7.57 -1.23
C SER A 68 7.63 -6.93 -2.14
N ASP A 69 7.64 -7.34 -3.40
CA ASP A 69 8.45 -6.66 -4.42
C ASP A 69 7.97 -5.22 -4.63
N THR A 70 8.88 -4.34 -5.05
CA THR A 70 8.51 -2.97 -5.47
C THR A 70 8.26 -2.97 -6.97
N ILE A 71 7.04 -2.58 -7.38
CA ILE A 71 6.63 -2.45 -8.77
C ILE A 71 6.92 -1.01 -9.22
N TYR A 72 7.52 -0.90 -10.41
CA TYR A 72 7.78 0.37 -11.10
C TYR A 72 6.84 0.47 -12.30
N ASP A 73 5.69 1.10 -12.07
CA ASP A 73 4.53 1.23 -12.97
C ASP A 73 4.47 2.61 -13.65
N PHE A 74 5.63 3.23 -13.87
CA PHE A 74 5.76 4.57 -14.44
C PHE A 74 6.95 4.66 -15.40
N GLU A 75 6.90 5.63 -16.32
CA GLU A 75 7.94 5.90 -17.31
C GLU A 75 8.30 7.39 -17.36
N GLY A 76 9.49 7.72 -17.89
CA GLY A 76 9.93 9.10 -18.08
C GLY A 76 10.50 9.79 -16.84
N PHE A 77 10.84 9.03 -15.80
CA PHE A 77 11.41 9.52 -14.54
C PHE A 77 12.89 9.12 -14.36
N PRO A 78 13.65 9.80 -13.48
CA PRO A 78 15.05 9.48 -13.21
C PRO A 78 15.28 8.02 -12.81
N GLU A 79 16.38 7.43 -13.29
CA GLU A 79 16.73 6.01 -13.07
C GLU A 79 16.85 5.64 -11.59
N CYS A 80 17.28 6.56 -10.74
CA CYS A 80 17.38 6.36 -9.29
C CYS A 80 16.04 6.00 -8.62
N LEU A 81 14.89 6.29 -9.25
CA LEU A 81 13.58 5.84 -8.74
C LEU A 81 13.42 4.32 -8.86
N ASN A 82 13.97 3.71 -9.91
CA ASN A 82 13.92 2.26 -10.14
C ASN A 82 14.84 1.48 -9.17
N GLU A 83 15.69 2.19 -8.42
CA GLU A 83 16.55 1.61 -7.39
C GLU A 83 15.89 1.64 -6.00
N LEU A 84 14.86 2.47 -5.82
CA LEU A 84 14.16 2.58 -4.54
C LEU A 84 13.39 1.29 -4.25
N LYS A 85 13.57 0.76 -3.04
CA LYS A 85 12.81 -0.40 -2.52
C LYS A 85 11.97 -0.02 -1.33
N TYR A 86 10.78 -0.60 -1.24
CA TYR A 86 9.94 -0.55 -0.04
C TYR A 86 9.54 -1.99 0.34
N PRO A 87 10.40 -2.71 1.08
CA PRO A 87 10.26 -4.14 1.31
C PRO A 87 9.28 -4.45 2.46
N ALA A 88 8.07 -3.91 2.38
CA ALA A 88 7.05 -4.17 3.39
C ALA A 88 6.63 -5.65 3.37
N PRO A 89 6.52 -6.33 4.53
CA PRO A 89 6.00 -7.69 4.59
C PRO A 89 4.63 -7.79 3.92
N GLY A 90 4.37 -8.89 3.23
CA GLY A 90 3.00 -9.17 2.80
C GLY A 90 2.06 -9.44 3.99
N ALA A 91 0.76 -9.17 3.83
CA ALA A 91 -0.25 -9.37 4.86
C ALA A 91 -1.31 -10.42 4.45
N PRO A 92 -0.95 -11.71 4.34
CA PRO A 92 -1.84 -12.75 3.80
C PRO A 92 -3.11 -12.98 4.64
N GLU A 93 -3.01 -12.87 5.97
CA GLU A 93 -4.19 -12.97 6.85
C GLU A 93 -5.16 -11.80 6.63
N LEU A 94 -4.64 -10.60 6.34
CA LEU A 94 -5.46 -9.45 5.98
C LEU A 94 -6.10 -9.64 4.60
N ALA A 95 -5.34 -10.12 3.61
CA ALA A 95 -5.85 -10.43 2.27
C ALA A 95 -7.02 -11.42 2.33
N LYS A 96 -6.83 -12.53 3.06
CA LYS A 96 -7.88 -13.52 3.32
C LYS A 96 -9.12 -12.88 3.95
N ARG A 97 -8.92 -12.02 4.97
CA ARG A 97 -10.05 -11.35 5.64
C ARG A 97 -10.80 -10.40 4.71
N VAL A 98 -10.09 -9.66 3.86
CA VAL A 98 -10.69 -8.77 2.86
C VAL A 98 -11.52 -9.56 1.87
N LYS A 99 -10.97 -10.67 1.35
CA LYS A 99 -11.70 -11.59 0.48
C LYS A 99 -12.98 -12.11 1.11
N GLU A 100 -12.91 -12.62 2.35
CA GLU A 100 -14.09 -13.09 3.08
C GLU A 100 -15.17 -12.02 3.20
N LEU A 101 -14.79 -10.76 3.48
CA LEU A 101 -15.72 -9.64 3.63
C LEU A 101 -16.38 -9.25 2.29
N LEU A 102 -15.62 -9.19 1.20
CA LEU A 102 -16.14 -8.88 -0.12
C LEU A 102 -17.09 -9.99 -0.62
N MET A 103 -16.71 -11.25 -0.46
CA MET A 103 -17.59 -12.37 -0.80
C MET A 103 -18.89 -12.32 0.02
N ALA A 104 -18.79 -12.04 1.33
CA ALA A 104 -19.96 -11.89 2.20
C ALA A 104 -20.83 -10.67 1.85
N SER A 105 -20.29 -9.64 1.18
CA SER A 105 -21.04 -8.48 0.71
C SER A 105 -21.70 -8.67 -0.65
N GLY A 106 -21.57 -9.86 -1.26
CA GLY A 106 -22.26 -10.22 -2.51
C GLY A 106 -21.39 -10.20 -3.77
N PHE A 107 -20.06 -10.03 -3.66
CA PHE A 107 -19.18 -10.30 -4.79
C PHE A 107 -19.15 -11.81 -5.06
N GLU A 108 -19.37 -12.21 -6.31
CA GLU A 108 -19.38 -13.63 -6.70
C GLU A 108 -17.96 -14.22 -6.79
N ARG A 109 -16.96 -13.36 -6.99
CA ARG A 109 -15.57 -13.73 -7.18
C ARG A 109 -14.64 -12.65 -6.63
N VAL A 110 -13.64 -13.08 -5.89
CA VAL A 110 -12.51 -12.26 -5.42
C VAL A 110 -11.25 -13.10 -5.54
N ASP A 111 -10.28 -12.58 -6.29
CA ASP A 111 -9.03 -13.27 -6.58
C ASP A 111 -7.94 -12.91 -5.57
N GLU A 112 -6.94 -13.77 -5.46
CA GLU A 112 -5.73 -13.56 -4.65
C GLU A 112 -4.51 -13.65 -5.56
N ASP A 113 -3.66 -12.65 -5.53
CA ASP A 113 -2.38 -12.65 -6.24
C ASP A 113 -1.23 -12.77 -5.24
N GLU A 114 -0.63 -13.95 -5.18
CA GLU A 114 0.47 -14.26 -4.25
C GLU A 114 1.82 -13.66 -4.69
N ASN A 115 1.92 -13.16 -5.92
CA ASN A 115 3.19 -12.69 -6.52
C ASN A 115 3.20 -11.18 -6.78
N ARG A 116 2.04 -10.50 -6.73
CA ARG A 116 2.00 -9.05 -6.93
C ARG A 116 2.64 -8.30 -5.76
N GLY A 117 3.66 -7.52 -6.09
CA GLY A 117 4.29 -6.55 -5.20
C GLY A 117 3.46 -5.28 -4.96
N LEU A 118 4.10 -4.23 -4.47
CA LEU A 118 3.50 -2.92 -4.24
C LEU A 118 3.75 -1.98 -5.41
N ASP A 119 2.71 -1.37 -5.98
CA ASP A 119 2.81 -0.30 -7.00
C ASP A 119 3.13 1.07 -6.41
N HIS A 120 3.49 2.07 -7.25
CA HIS A 120 3.94 3.37 -6.72
C HIS A 120 2.85 4.12 -5.97
N GLY A 121 1.57 3.86 -6.31
CA GLY A 121 0.43 4.35 -5.56
C GLY A 121 0.47 3.92 -4.09
N ALA A 122 1.07 2.75 -3.81
CA ALA A 122 1.28 2.24 -2.48
C ALA A 122 2.65 2.64 -1.90
N TRP A 123 3.74 2.22 -2.55
CA TRP A 123 5.06 2.28 -1.90
C TRP A 123 5.58 3.70 -1.72
N SER A 124 5.24 4.64 -2.61
CA SER A 124 5.74 6.03 -2.53
C SER A 124 5.21 6.78 -1.29
N PRO A 125 3.88 6.86 -1.05
CA PRO A 125 3.37 7.49 0.17
C PRO A 125 3.75 6.71 1.43
N LEU A 126 3.73 5.37 1.38
CA LEU A 126 4.12 4.55 2.54
C LEU A 126 5.60 4.73 2.92
N ARG A 127 6.50 4.94 1.96
CA ARG A 127 7.91 5.26 2.24
C ARG A 127 8.07 6.56 3.04
N LEU A 128 7.17 7.53 2.85
CA LEU A 128 7.17 8.78 3.60
C LEU A 128 6.48 8.65 4.95
N MET A 129 5.38 7.90 5.02
CA MET A 129 4.57 7.72 6.24
C MET A 129 5.16 6.70 7.22
N TYR A 130 5.77 5.64 6.71
CA TYR A 130 6.28 4.47 7.44
C TYR A 130 7.62 4.00 6.82
N PRO A 131 8.69 4.81 6.94
CA PRO A 131 9.96 4.57 6.24
C PRO A 131 10.65 3.26 6.63
N GLU A 132 10.35 2.70 7.79
CA GLU A 132 10.92 1.44 8.28
C GLU A 132 10.48 0.21 7.48
N ALA A 133 9.40 0.33 6.68
CA ALA A 133 8.86 -0.74 5.84
C ALA A 133 8.64 -2.06 6.59
N ASP A 134 8.22 -2.00 7.85
CA ASP A 134 8.10 -3.14 8.76
C ASP A 134 6.63 -3.40 9.18
N ILE A 135 5.68 -2.69 8.57
CA ILE A 135 4.23 -2.92 8.72
C ILE A 135 3.77 -3.82 7.57
N PRO A 136 3.06 -4.94 7.84
CA PRO A 136 2.49 -5.76 6.80
C PRO A 136 1.49 -4.99 5.93
N VAL A 137 1.62 -5.07 4.61
CA VAL A 137 0.74 -4.39 3.64
C VAL A 137 0.02 -5.41 2.76
N CYS A 138 -1.27 -5.17 2.55
CA CYS A 138 -2.09 -5.81 1.52
C CYS A 138 -2.69 -4.73 0.63
N GLN A 139 -2.62 -4.91 -0.68
CA GLN A 139 -3.31 -4.11 -1.68
C GLN A 139 -4.59 -4.77 -2.13
N LEU A 140 -5.59 -3.95 -2.44
CA LEU A 140 -6.83 -4.34 -3.11
C LEU A 140 -6.95 -3.54 -4.41
N SER A 141 -7.28 -4.22 -5.50
CA SER A 141 -7.53 -3.60 -6.80
C SER A 141 -8.84 -2.81 -6.84
N ILE A 142 -8.95 -1.95 -7.84
CA ILE A 142 -10.17 -1.22 -8.23
C ILE A 142 -10.80 -1.88 -9.46
#